data_AF-A0A2D7NM18-F1
#
_entry.id   AF-A0A2D7NM18-F1
#
_cell.length_a   1.000
_cell.length_b   1.000
_cell.length_c   1.000
_cell.angle_alpha   90.00
_cell.angle_beta   90.00
_cell.angle_gamma   90.00
#
_symmetry.space_group_name_H-M   'P 1'
#
loop_
_entity.id
_entity.type
_entity.pdbx_description
1 polymer ?
#
loop_
_entity_poly.entity_id
_entity_poly.type
_entity_poly.pdbx_seq_one_letter_code
_entity_poly.pdbx_strand_id
1 'polypeptide(L)'
;MTGTRQNSEPLVAVMDCKNELEGQEIRSVIEDAGIPAFVLETEILGLGLNRADSRLGGVQVKVALSNRAQALEALEIARVESAGIDWDNVDVGEPPMEVMDVLDNRSLVHNTRRFVTLLGPVLGIGFLLLALIGIILFLVF
;
A
#
# COMPACT_ATOMS: atom_id res chain seq x y z
N MET A 1 29.49 38.30 19.83
CA MET A 1 28.85 37.60 18.70
C MET A 1 28.14 36.38 19.25
N THR A 2 26.87 36.54 19.59
CA THR A 2 26.06 35.55 20.31
C THR A 2 25.33 34.71 19.27
N GLY A 3 25.82 33.50 19.01
CA GLY A 3 25.16 32.56 18.11
C GLY A 3 23.83 32.11 18.68
N THR A 4 22.73 32.58 18.09
CA THR A 4 21.39 32.04 18.31
C THR A 4 21.39 30.56 17.91
N ARG A 5 21.30 29.66 18.89
CA ARG A 5 20.92 28.27 18.65
C ARG A 5 19.52 28.32 18.04
N GLN A 6 19.40 28.10 16.73
CA GLN A 6 18.10 27.84 16.11
C GLN A 6 17.51 26.63 16.82
N ASN A 7 16.38 26.86 17.47
CA ASN A 7 15.61 25.84 18.15
C ASN A 7 14.90 25.04 17.05
N SER A 8 15.62 24.11 16.43
CA SER A 8 15.07 23.25 15.36
C SER A 8 14.01 22.36 15.98
N GLU A 9 12.75 22.61 15.65
CA GLU A 9 11.62 21.83 16.13
C GLU A 9 11.78 20.36 15.73
N PRO A 10 11.52 19.39 16.63
CA PRO A 10 11.69 17.98 16.31
C PRO A 10 10.70 17.56 15.21
N LEU A 11 11.23 16.93 14.17
CA LEU A 11 10.44 16.27 13.15
C LEU A 11 9.95 14.91 13.67
N VAL A 12 8.67 14.64 13.50
CA VAL A 12 8.00 13.40 13.93
C VAL A 12 7.32 12.72 12.76
N ALA A 13 7.33 11.39 12.78
CA ALA A 13 6.68 10.59 11.75
C ALA A 13 5.16 10.70 11.84
N VAL A 14 4.54 10.87 10.67
CA VAL A 14 3.08 10.84 10.47
C VAL A 14 2.68 9.51 9.85
N MET A 15 3.45 9.01 8.87
CA MET A 15 3.16 7.79 8.14
C MET A 15 4.43 7.07 7.67
N ASP A 16 4.40 5.74 7.74
CA ASP A 16 5.38 4.86 7.10
C ASP A 16 4.85 4.49 5.70
N CYS A 17 5.69 4.65 4.67
CA CYS A 17 5.35 4.41 3.28
C CYS A 17 6.17 3.22 2.74
N LYS A 18 5.58 2.48 1.80
CA LYS A 18 6.19 1.30 1.15
C LYS A 18 7.27 1.69 0.16
N ASN A 19 7.14 2.85 -0.48
CA ASN A 19 8.06 3.35 -1.48
C ASN A 19 8.08 4.90 -1.49
N GLU A 20 9.00 5.47 -2.27
CA GLU A 20 9.14 6.92 -2.37
C GLU A 20 7.90 7.59 -2.96
N LEU A 21 7.27 6.96 -3.97
CA LEU A 21 6.08 7.50 -4.63
C LEU A 21 4.93 7.72 -3.63
N GLU A 22 4.60 6.71 -2.82
CA GLU A 22 3.60 6.81 -1.75
C GLU A 22 3.99 7.89 -0.73
N GLY A 23 5.29 8.01 -0.42
CA GLY A 23 5.80 9.10 0.43
C GLY A 23 5.55 10.49 -0.17
N GLN A 24 5.81 10.68 -1.47
CA GLN A 24 5.57 11.95 -2.16
C GLN A 24 4.08 12.26 -2.28
N GLU A 25 3.22 11.28 -2.54
CA GLU A 25 1.76 11.46 -2.57
C GLU A 25 1.24 11.97 -1.21
N ILE A 26 1.63 11.32 -0.12
CA ILE A 26 1.26 11.72 1.24
C ILE A 26 1.83 13.11 1.58
N ARG A 27 3.06 13.40 1.15
CA ARG A 27 3.66 14.74 1.31
C ARG A 27 2.84 15.80 0.59
N SER A 28 2.44 15.57 -0.66
CA SER A 28 1.63 16.53 -1.42
C SER A 28 0.32 16.87 -0.71
N VAL A 29 -0.39 15.86 -0.19
CA VAL A 29 -1.64 16.10 0.58
C VAL A 29 -1.40 16.99 1.81
N ILE A 30 -0.31 16.77 2.54
CA ILE A 30 0.01 17.56 3.74
C ILE A 30 0.47 18.98 3.35
N GLU A 31 1.24 19.11 2.27
CA GLU A 31 1.68 20.41 1.76
C GLU A 31 0.53 21.25 1.20
N ASP A 32 -0.47 20.63 0.57
CA ASP A 32 -1.70 21.29 0.09
C ASP A 32 -2.52 21.88 1.27
N ALA A 33 -2.44 21.27 2.46
CA ALA A 33 -2.99 21.82 3.70
C ALA A 33 -2.12 22.94 4.31
N GLY A 34 -1.04 23.36 3.63
CA GLY A 34 -0.13 24.41 4.08
C GLY A 34 0.89 23.96 5.13
N ILE A 35 1.04 22.65 5.35
CA ILE A 35 1.93 22.09 6.37
C ILE A 35 3.22 21.57 5.70
N PRO A 36 4.42 22.07 6.08
CA PRO A 36 5.67 21.52 5.56
C PRO A 36 5.86 20.04 5.95
N ALA A 37 6.06 19.19 4.96
CA ALA A 37 6.29 17.75 5.14
C ALA A 37 7.58 17.30 4.43
N PHE A 38 8.24 16.32 5.03
CA PHE A 38 9.54 15.81 4.57
C PHE A 38 9.47 14.31 4.37
N VAL A 39 9.86 13.85 3.19
CA VAL A 39 10.01 12.43 2.85
C VAL A 39 11.46 12.04 3.12
N LEU A 40 11.68 11.14 4.06
CA LEU A 40 13.02 10.71 4.45
C LEU A 40 13.11 9.19 4.38
N GLU A 41 14.15 8.70 3.70
CA GLU A 41 14.55 7.30 3.76
C GLU A 41 15.21 7.03 5.12
N THR A 42 14.77 5.94 5.77
CA THR A 42 15.44 5.47 6.99
C THR A 42 16.48 4.43 6.59
N GLU A 43 17.74 4.84 6.45
CA GLU A 43 18.87 3.93 6.31
C GLU A 43 19.13 3.22 7.65
N ILE A 44 18.90 1.92 7.72
CA ILE A 44 19.39 1.12 8.84
C ILE A 44 20.90 0.96 8.64
N LEU A 45 21.72 1.75 9.35
CA LEU A 45 23.14 1.49 9.45
C LEU A 45 23.33 0.08 10.03
N GLY A 46 23.92 -0.80 9.22
CA GLY A 46 23.91 -2.25 9.40
C GLY A 46 24.43 -2.73 10.76
N LEU A 47 23.54 -3.36 11.51
CA LEU A 47 23.88 -4.28 12.60
C LEU A 47 23.17 -5.60 12.37
N GLY A 48 23.41 -6.22 11.19
CA GLY A 48 23.28 -7.66 10.90
C GLY A 48 21.96 -8.38 11.20
N LEU A 49 20.93 -7.70 11.67
CA LEU A 49 19.65 -8.29 12.03
C LEU A 49 18.68 -8.07 10.87
N ASN A 50 18.77 -8.96 9.87
CA ASN A 50 17.69 -9.21 8.93
C ASN A 50 16.49 -9.77 9.71
N ARG A 51 15.78 -8.90 10.44
CA ARG A 51 14.47 -9.21 11.00
C ARG A 51 13.45 -9.00 9.91
N ALA A 52 12.91 -10.11 9.43
CA ALA A 52 11.80 -10.25 8.50
C ALA A 52 10.46 -9.65 9.01
N ASP A 53 10.51 -8.60 9.83
CA ASP A 53 9.36 -8.03 10.55
C ASP A 53 9.52 -6.52 10.84
N SER A 54 10.35 -5.83 10.05
CA SER A 54 10.70 -4.43 10.26
C SER A 54 10.24 -3.61 9.04
N ARG A 55 9.34 -2.61 9.09
CA ARG A 55 9.06 -1.53 10.06
C ARG A 55 10.29 -0.70 10.48
N LEU A 56 11.50 -1.07 10.08
CA LEU A 56 12.73 -0.33 10.44
C LEU A 56 13.52 0.15 9.22
N GLY A 57 13.17 -0.25 8.00
CA GLY A 57 13.67 0.34 6.76
C GLY A 57 12.48 0.71 5.91
N GLY A 58 12.31 1.99 5.63
CA GLY A 58 11.13 2.50 4.95
C GLY A 58 11.21 3.99 4.72
N VAL A 59 10.47 4.44 3.71
CA VAL A 59 10.25 5.86 3.43
C VAL A 59 9.27 6.38 4.47
N GLN A 60 9.64 7.42 5.21
CA GLN A 60 8.78 8.03 6.21
C GLN A 60 8.43 9.46 5.83
N VAL A 61 7.17 9.82 6.02
CA VAL A 61 6.73 11.22 5.96
C VAL A 61 6.75 11.81 7.36
N LYS A 62 7.51 12.89 7.52
CA LYS A 62 7.69 13.59 8.80
C LYS A 62 7.26 15.04 8.70
N VAL A 63 6.71 15.55 9.80
CA VAL A 63 6.31 16.95 9.97
C VAL A 63 6.84 17.49 11.30
N ALA A 64 6.82 18.80 11.48
CA ALA A 64 7.11 19.42 12.78
C ALA A 64 6.13 18.91 13.85
N LEU A 65 6.61 18.65 15.07
CA LEU A 65 5.78 18.11 16.17
C LEU A 65 4.50 18.91 16.41
N SER A 66 4.57 20.25 16.37
CA SER A 66 3.42 21.16 16.51
C SER A 66 2.34 20.93 15.46
N ASN A 67 2.73 20.52 14.25
CA ASN A 67 1.83 20.33 13.12
C ASN A 67 1.33 18.88 12.99
N ARG A 68 1.78 17.95 13.85
CA ARG A 68 1.43 16.52 13.73
C ARG A 68 -0.08 16.27 13.75
N ALA A 69 -0.80 16.94 14.66
CA ALA A 69 -2.24 16.76 14.78
C ALA A 69 -2.98 17.26 13.53
N GLN A 70 -2.60 18.44 13.04
CA GLN A 70 -3.20 19.04 11.83
C GLN A 70 -2.87 18.23 10.58
N ALA A 71 -1.66 17.66 10.47
CA ALA A 71 -1.29 16.79 9.37
C ALA A 71 -2.13 15.50 9.34
N LEU A 72 -2.40 14.90 10.50
CA LEU A 72 -3.27 13.72 10.60
C LEU A 72 -4.72 14.05 10.22
N GLU A 73 -5.21 15.22 10.63
CA GLU A 73 -6.55 15.69 10.25
C GLU A 73 -6.67 15.94 8.74
N ALA A 74 -5.69 16.61 8.13
CA ALA A 74 -5.64 16.82 6.68
C ALA A 74 -5.66 15.51 5.89
N LEU A 75 -4.88 14.51 6.35
CA LEU A 75 -4.88 13.18 5.73
C LEU A 75 -6.23 12.47 5.84
N GLU A 76 -6.92 12.61 6.97
CA GLU A 76 -8.24 12.00 7.15
C GLU A 76 -9.30 12.67 6.27
N ILE A 77 -9.24 14.00 6.12
CA ILE A 77 -10.12 14.74 5.20
C ILE A 77 -9.88 14.27 3.76
N ALA A 78 -8.61 14.24 3.32
CA ALA A 78 -8.26 13.77 1.98
C ALA A 78 -8.68 12.32 1.73
N ARG A 79 -8.62 11.45 2.75
CA ARG A 79 -9.11 10.06 2.67
C ARG A 79 -10.61 10.01 2.42
N VAL A 80 -11.39 10.88 3.06
CA VAL A 80 -12.85 10.94 2.88
C VAL A 80 -13.20 11.53 1.51
N GLU A 81 -12.53 12.61 1.11
CA GLU A 81 -12.77 13.27 -0.17
C GLU A 81 -12.43 12.37 -1.36
N SER A 82 -11.26 11.70 -1.32
CA SER A 82 -10.83 10.77 -2.37
C SER A 82 -11.78 9.57 -2.53
N ALA A 83 -12.36 9.09 -1.43
CA ALA A 83 -13.35 8.02 -1.46
C ALA A 83 -14.70 8.45 -2.05
N GLY A 84 -14.99 9.76 -2.09
CA GLY A 84 -16.21 10.31 -2.68
C GLY A 84 -16.11 10.59 -4.18
N ILE A 85 -14.91 10.50 -4.78
CA ILE A 85 -14.69 10.78 -6.20
C ILE A 85 -15.06 9.54 -7.03
N ASP A 86 -16.01 9.70 -7.95
CA ASP A 86 -16.32 8.71 -8.98
C ASP A 86 -15.32 8.83 -10.12
N TRP A 87 -14.20 8.11 -9.98
CA TRP A 87 -13.10 8.12 -10.96
C TRP A 87 -13.49 7.57 -12.34
N ASP A 88 -14.61 6.84 -12.46
CA ASP A 88 -15.10 6.32 -13.74
C ASP A 88 -15.70 7.43 -14.63
N ASN A 89 -16.09 8.56 -14.03
CA ASN A 89 -16.68 9.70 -14.73
C ASN A 89 -15.71 10.88 -14.91
N VAL A 90 -14.45 10.73 -14.49
CA VAL A 90 -13.43 11.76 -14.65
C VAL A 90 -12.78 11.65 -16.03
N ASP A 91 -13.04 12.64 -16.89
CA ASP A 91 -12.37 12.74 -18.19
C ASP A 91 -10.94 13.27 -18.01
N VAL A 92 -9.97 12.38 -18.23
CA VAL A 92 -8.52 12.68 -18.21
C VAL A 92 -7.92 12.72 -19.63
N GLY A 93 -8.74 12.67 -20.67
CA GLY A 93 -8.31 12.61 -22.07
C GLY A 93 -7.89 11.21 -22.53
N GLU A 94 -7.24 11.15 -23.70
CA GLU A 94 -6.74 9.89 -24.27
C GLU A 94 -5.57 9.32 -23.43
N PRO A 95 -5.63 8.04 -23.03
CA PRO A 95 -4.55 7.44 -22.26
C PRO A 95 -3.28 7.36 -23.12
N PRO A 96 -2.11 7.71 -22.57
CA PRO A 96 -0.84 7.49 -23.26
C PRO A 96 -0.64 5.99 -23.51
N MET A 97 0.03 5.64 -24.63
CA MET A 97 0.21 4.24 -25.05
C MET A 97 0.80 3.35 -23.94
N GLU A 98 1.70 3.90 -23.12
CA GLU A 98 2.33 3.19 -21.99
C GLU A 98 1.33 2.70 -20.94
N VAL A 99 0.21 3.40 -20.78
CA VAL A 99 -0.86 3.04 -19.83
C VAL A 99 -1.86 2.08 -20.48
N MET A 100 -2.05 2.16 -21.79
CA MET A 100 -2.94 1.24 -22.52
C MET A 100 -2.50 -0.22 -22.37
N ASP A 101 -1.19 -0.51 -22.42
CA ASP A 101 -0.65 -1.87 -22.23
C ASP A 101 -0.94 -2.44 -20.82
N VAL A 102 -0.98 -1.58 -19.80
CA VAL A 102 -1.32 -1.95 -18.42
C VAL A 102 -2.81 -2.20 -18.27
N LEU A 103 -3.64 -1.37 -18.91
CA LEU A 103 -5.10 -1.51 -18.91
C LEU A 103 -5.55 -2.77 -19.66
N ASP A 104 -4.95 -3.06 -20.82
CA ASP A 104 -5.23 -4.27 -21.61
C ASP A 104 -4.85 -5.54 -20.84
N ASN A 105 -3.70 -5.55 -20.15
CA ASN A 105 -3.30 -6.68 -19.30
C ASN A 105 -4.24 -6.92 -18.09
N ARG A 106 -4.84 -5.87 -17.52
CA ARG A 106 -5.77 -6.01 -16.39
C ARG A 106 -7.10 -6.64 -16.80
N SER A 107 -7.57 -6.41 -18.03
CA SER A 107 -8.82 -6.98 -18.54
C SER A 107 -8.79 -8.52 -18.60
N LEU A 108 -7.62 -9.12 -18.83
CA LEU A 108 -7.44 -10.57 -18.90
C LEU A 108 -7.51 -11.27 -17.52
N VAL A 109 -7.21 -10.55 -16.43
CA VAL A 109 -7.14 -11.12 -15.07
C VAL A 109 -8.52 -11.24 -14.40
N HIS A 110 -9.51 -10.46 -14.82
CA HIS A 110 -10.84 -10.52 -14.19
C HIS A 110 -11.62 -11.81 -14.55
N ASN A 111 -11.33 -12.44 -15.70
CA ASN A 111 -12.00 -13.66 -16.14
C ASN A 111 -11.39 -14.94 -15.55
N THR A 112 -10.09 -14.94 -15.24
CA THR A 112 -9.42 -16.13 -14.68
C THR A 112 -9.83 -16.40 -13.23
N ARG A 113 -10.10 -15.36 -12.42
CA ARG A 113 -10.54 -15.54 -11.03
C ARG A 113 -11.90 -16.23 -10.91
N ARG A 114 -12.86 -15.95 -11.81
CA ARG A 114 -14.16 -16.65 -11.85
C ARG A 114 -14.02 -18.13 -12.21
N PHE A 115 -13.10 -18.47 -13.14
CA PHE A 115 -12.85 -19.86 -13.52
C PHE A 115 -12.21 -20.68 -12.38
N VAL A 116 -11.25 -20.10 -11.66
CA VAL A 116 -10.58 -20.78 -10.53
C VAL A 116 -11.55 -21.06 -9.36
N THR A 117 -12.48 -20.14 -9.07
CA THR A 117 -13.43 -20.34 -7.96
C THR A 117 -14.51 -21.39 -8.26
N LEU A 118 -14.82 -21.66 -9.53
CA LEU A 118 -15.81 -22.67 -9.93
C LEU A 118 -15.21 -24.07 -10.15
N LEU A 119 -14.02 -24.17 -10.76
CA LEU A 119 -13.36 -25.46 -11.03
C LEU A 119 -12.64 -26.05 -9.81
N GLY A 120 -12.12 -25.20 -8.92
CA GLY A 120 -11.38 -25.62 -7.73
C GLY A 120 -12.16 -26.59 -6.82
N PRO A 121 -13.41 -26.27 -6.43
CA PRO A 121 -14.22 -27.13 -5.57
C PRO A 121 -14.56 -28.48 -6.23
N VAL A 122 -14.83 -28.49 -7.53
CA VAL A 122 -15.22 -29.71 -8.27
C VAL A 122 -14.05 -30.71 -8.30
N LEU A 123 -12.85 -30.24 -8.61
CA LEU A 123 -11.65 -31.08 -8.59
C LEU A 123 -11.28 -31.51 -7.17
N GLY A 124 -11.38 -30.60 -6.19
CA GLY A 124 -11.10 -30.90 -4.78
C GLY A 124 -12.04 -31.98 -4.21
N ILE A 125 -13.34 -31.87 -4.47
CA ILE A 125 -14.33 -32.87 -4.03
C ILE A 125 -14.09 -34.21 -4.73
N GLY A 126 -13.77 -34.20 -6.03
CA GLY A 126 -13.45 -35.42 -6.78
C GLY A 126 -12.26 -36.19 -6.19
N PHE A 127 -11.18 -35.49 -5.85
CA PHE A 127 -10.01 -36.10 -5.19
C PHE A 127 -10.33 -36.61 -3.80
N LEU A 128 -11.13 -35.89 -3.02
CA LEU A 128 -11.53 -36.29 -1.68
C LEU A 128 -12.37 -37.58 -1.71
N LEU A 129 -13.31 -37.69 -2.66
CA LEU A 129 -14.11 -38.90 -2.84
C LEU A 129 -13.24 -40.09 -3.28
N LEU A 130 -12.31 -39.90 -4.21
CA LEU A 130 -11.39 -40.95 -4.63
C LEU A 130 -10.51 -41.44 -3.47
N ALA A 131 -9.98 -40.52 -2.66
CA ALA A 131 -9.19 -40.88 -1.47
C ALA A 131 -10.04 -41.66 -0.46
N LEU A 132 -11.28 -41.24 -0.22
CA LEU A 132 -12.20 -41.94 0.67
C LEU A 132 -12.50 -43.37 0.19
N ILE A 133 -12.76 -43.54 -1.12
CA ILE A 133 -12.98 -44.86 -1.73
C ILE A 133 -11.74 -45.73 -1.58
N GLY A 134 -10.55 -45.18 -1.82
CA GLY A 134 -9.28 -45.90 -1.64
C GLY A 134 -9.08 -46.39 -0.20
N ILE A 135 -9.39 -45.56 0.80
CA ILE A 135 -9.33 -45.93 2.22
C ILE A 135 -10.34 -47.04 2.54
N ILE A 136 -11.57 -46.93 2.04
CA ILE A 136 -12.61 -47.95 2.28
C ILE A 136 -12.18 -49.29 1.66
N LEU A 137 -11.68 -49.29 0.42
CA LEU A 137 -11.19 -50.49 -0.24
C LEU A 137 -10.01 -51.11 0.51
N PHE A 138 -9.07 -50.29 1.01
CA PHE A 138 -7.95 -50.76 1.83
C PHE A 138 -8.38 -51.36 3.18
N LEU A 139 -9.50 -50.91 3.76
CA LEU A 139 -10.01 -51.45 5.01
C LEU A 139 -10.83 -52.74 4.82
N VAL A 140 -11.36 -52.96 3.62
CA VAL A 140 -12.20 -54.14 3.29
C VAL A 140 -11.38 -55.31 2.75
N PHE A 141 -10.24 -55.05 2.11
CA PHE A 141 -9.31 -56.05 1.58
C PHE A 141 -8.09 -56.23 2.48
#